data_AF-A0A2Z5ZKP4-F1
#
_entry.id   AF-A0A2Z5ZKP4-F1
#
_cell.length_a   1.000
_cell.length_b   1.000
_cell.length_c   1.000
_cell.angle_alpha   90.00
_cell.angle_beta   90.00
_cell.angle_gamma   90.00
#
_symmetry.space_group_name_H-M   'P 1'
#
loop_
_entity.id
_entity.type
_entity.pdbx_description
1 polymer ?
#
loop_
_entity_poly.entity_id
_entity_poly.type
_entity_poly.pdbx_seq_one_letter_code
_entity_poly.pdbx_strand_id
1 'polypeptide(L)' 'MVDDQYQTTMQGVFAGGDCTPGEDLTVAAVRDGRDAAEAIHAMLSQNSGQ' A
#
# COMPACT_ATOMS: atom_id res chain seq x y z
N MET A 1 8.81 3.28 -7.54
CA MET A 1 7.78 4.34 -7.42
C MET A 1 6.49 3.67 -6.99
N VAL A 2 5.71 4.32 -6.14
CA VAL A 2 4.46 3.81 -5.53
C VAL A 2 3.31 4.64 -6.08
N ASP A 3 2.19 4.00 -6.43
CA ASP A 3 0.98 4.66 -6.92
C ASP A 3 -0.02 4.99 -5.80
N ASP A 4 -1.18 5.56 -6.16
CA ASP A 4 -2.22 5.97 -5.22
C ASP A 4 -2.88 4.78 -4.49
N GLN A 5 -2.62 3.54 -4.93
CA GLN A 5 -3.09 2.31 -4.28
C GLN A 5 -1.99 1.67 -3.43
N TYR A 6 -0.91 2.41 -3.14
CA TYR A 6 0.26 1.93 -2.41
C TYR A 6 0.97 0.75 -3.11
N GLN A 7 0.67 0.51 -4.40
CA GLN A 7 1.29 -0.56 -5.17
C GLN A 7 2.58 -0.04 -5.79
N THR A 8 3.61 -0.87 -5.75
CA THR A 8 4.85 -0.59 -6.46
C THR A 8 4.69 -0.90 -7.95
N THR A 9 5.71 -0.56 -8.73
CA THR A 9 5.82 -0.97 -10.14
C THR A 9 5.84 -2.49 -10.34
N MET A 10 6.08 -3.28 -9.28
CA MET A 10 5.99 -4.74 -9.33
C MET A 10 4.59 -5.19 -8.91
N GLN A 11 3.89 -5.90 -9.80
CA GLN A 11 2.53 -6.36 -9.56
C GLN A 11 2.43 -7.19 -8.27
N GLY A 12 1.50 -6.82 -7.39
CA GLY A 12 1.26 -7.52 -6.13
C GLY A 12 2.27 -7.20 -5.02
N VAL A 13 3.20 -6.27 -5.24
CA VAL A 13 4.11 -5.76 -4.22
C VAL A 13 3.70 -4.34 -3.84
N PHE A 14 3.54 -4.10 -2.54
CA PHE A 14 3.04 -2.85 -1.97
C PHE A 14 4.06 -2.25 -1.00
N ALA A 15 3.98 -0.94 -0.79
CA ALA A 15 4.84 -0.22 0.14
C ALA A 15 4.06 0.90 0.85
N GLY A 16 4.37 1.12 2.12
CA GLY A 16 3.81 2.19 2.96
C GLY A 16 4.82 2.61 4.02
N GLY A 17 4.63 3.78 4.63
CA GLY A 17 5.56 4.35 5.61
C GLY A 17 6.69 5.16 4.98
N ASP A 18 7.76 5.36 5.74
CA ASP A 18 8.87 6.27 5.38
C ASP A 18 9.62 5.87 4.09
N CYS A 19 9.40 4.66 3.57
CA CYS A 19 9.91 4.24 2.27
C CYS A 19 9.07 4.74 1.08
N THR A 20 8.00 5.50 1.34
CA THR A 20 7.12 6.12 0.35
C THR A 20 7.21 7.65 0.43
N PRO A 21 6.91 8.38 -0.67
CA PRO A 21 6.85 9.83 -0.62
C PRO A 21 5.76 10.31 0.34
N GLY A 22 6.09 11.18 1.30
CA GLY A 22 5.14 11.62 2.31
C GLY A 22 5.76 12.43 3.44
N GLU A 23 5.04 12.53 4.54
CA GLU A 23 5.47 13.19 5.77
C GLU A 23 6.35 12.25 6.61
N ASP A 24 7.46 12.75 7.15
CA ASP A 24 8.31 12.02 8.11
C ASP A 24 7.69 12.08 9.52
N LEU A 25 6.52 11.46 9.65
CA LEU A 25 5.74 11.42 10.88
C LEU A 25 5.26 9.99 11.13
N THR A 26 5.44 9.50 12.36
CA THR A 26 5.03 8.14 12.75
C THR A 26 3.54 7.90 12.51
N VAL A 27 2.70 8.92 12.67
CA VAL A 27 1.26 8.84 12.39
C VAL A 27 0.94 8.74 10.89
N ALA A 28 1.74 9.38 10.04
CA ALA A 28 1.62 9.26 8.60
C ALA A 28 2.05 7.85 8.17
N ALA A 29 3.16 7.35 8.70
CA ALA A 29 3.63 6.01 8.38
C ALA A 29 2.65 4.91 8.78
N VAL A 30 1.98 5.06 9.93
CA VAL A 30 0.91 4.13 10.36
C VAL A 30 -0.30 4.20 9.43
N ARG A 31 -0.71 5.40 8.99
CA ARG A 31 -1.80 5.59 8.02
C ARG A 31 -1.47 4.90 6.70
N ASP A 32 -0.28 5.15 6.17
CA ASP A 32 0.16 4.56 4.89
C ASP A 32 0.25 3.03 4.96
N GLY A 33 0.70 2.48 6.09
CA GLY A 33 0.70 1.03 6.31
C GLY A 33 -0.71 0.43 6.34
N ARG A 34 -1.69 1.11 6.93
CA ARG A 34 -3.09 0.68 6.92
C ARG A 34 -3.64 0.70 5.49
N ASP A 35 -3.45 1.80 4.78
CA ASP A 35 -4.03 2.00 3.46
C ASP A 35 -3.40 1.01 2.43
N ALA A 36 -2.08 0.71 2.56
CA ALA A 36 -1.44 -0.36 1.81
C ALA A 36 -2.01 -1.75 2.13
N ALA A 37 -2.33 -2.05 3.39
CA ALA A 37 -2.95 -3.30 3.78
C ALA A 37 -4.39 -3.45 3.20
N GLU A 38 -5.15 -2.37 3.15
CA GLU A 38 -6.46 -2.34 2.50
C GLU A 38 -6.37 -2.63 0.99
N ALA A 39 -5.36 -2.06 0.31
CA ALA A 39 -5.10 -2.34 -1.10
C ALA A 39 -4.71 -3.81 -1.36
N ILE A 40 -3.84 -4.38 -0.52
CA ILE A 40 -3.50 -5.81 -0.55
C ILE A 40 -4.76 -6.66 -0.41
N HIS A 41 -5.61 -6.33 0.58
CA HIS A 41 -6.85 -7.06 0.81
C HIS A 41 -7.80 -6.97 -0.40
N ALA A 42 -7.97 -5.79 -0.98
CA ALA A 42 -8.80 -5.60 -2.16
C ALA A 42 -8.32 -6.44 -3.35
N MET A 43 -7.00 -6.47 -3.60
CA MET A 43 -6.41 -7.29 -4.67
C MET A 43 -6.64 -8.79 -4.45
N LEU A 44 -6.36 -9.29 -3.23
CA LEU A 44 -6.51 -10.71 -2.91
C LEU A 44 -7.98 -11.15 -2.92
N SER A 45 -8.88 -10.32 -2.42
CA SER A 45 -10.32 -10.59 -2.43
C SER A 45 -10.90 -10.64 -3.85
N GLN A 46 -10.41 -9.80 -4.76
CA GLN A 46 -10.79 -9.87 -6.19
C GLN A 46 -10.27 -11.15 -6.87
N ASN A 47 -9.05 -11.57 -6.53
CA ASN A 47 -8.46 -12.81 -7.09
C ASN A 47 -9.09 -14.10 -6.54
N SER A 48 -9.77 -14.03 -5.39
CA SER A 48 -10.41 -15.19 -4.75
C SER A 48 -11.71 -15.64 -5.44
N GLY A 49 -12.18 -14.88 -6.44
CA GLY A 49 -13.41 -15.14 -7.19
C GLY A 49 -13.20 -15.60 -8.65
N GLN A 50 -11.97 -15.92 -9.06
CA GLN A 50 -11.64 -16.57 -10.34
C GLN A 50 -11.36 -18.05 -10.14
#